data_AF-A0A1V5AQF2-F1
#
_entry.id   AF-A0A1V5AQF2-F1
#
_cell.length_a   1.000
_cell.length_b   1.000
_cell.length_c   1.000
_cell.angle_alpha   90.00
_cell.angle_beta   90.00
_cell.angle_gamma   90.00
#
_symmetry.space_group_name_H-M   'P 1'
#
loop_
_entity.id
_entity.type
_entity.pdbx_description
1 polymer ?
#
loop_
_entity_poly.entity_id
_entity_poly.type
_entity_poly.pdbx_seq_one_letter_code
_entity_poly.pdbx_strand_id
1 'polypeptide(L)'
;MPELTVEEIGRILADSVGLETQVVCVSGSEEIPESGVRTSSISGCLASAMYLMAAGEIFGPLYAGYEQDQSFCRCIGGPAWFGYRSFDPSLMSLLASESDDLKGFTQKRLKKSREIAQNTISSIGKVLPLGRYVVMSCCDGLKDGSGVRCIVCFGSGEQIRNLCALAHFACSDVFDPISVPWGPSCATMITYPAGMAENAPQDTLFVGPSDPSASVWLPKGCLVVGIPVKMARMMAECAEQSFLADIA
;
A
#
# COMPACT_ATOMS: atom_id res chain seq x y z
N MET A 1 11.93 20.18 -18.76
CA MET A 1 12.46 18.82 -18.86
C MET A 1 11.32 17.89 -19.25
N PRO A 2 11.56 16.79 -19.98
CA PRO A 2 10.52 15.78 -20.20
C PRO A 2 10.03 15.23 -18.85
N GLU A 3 8.75 14.87 -18.78
CA GLU A 3 8.13 14.30 -17.58
C GLU A 3 8.72 12.91 -17.31
N LEU A 4 9.12 12.63 -16.06
CA LEU A 4 9.70 11.33 -15.67
C LEU A 4 8.69 10.18 -15.92
N THR A 5 9.17 9.06 -16.41
CA THR A 5 8.39 7.81 -16.45
C THR A 5 8.24 7.21 -15.05
N VAL A 6 7.27 6.30 -14.85
CA VAL A 6 7.12 5.59 -13.56
C VAL A 6 8.34 4.73 -13.25
N GLU A 7 8.94 4.13 -14.28
CA GLU A 7 10.19 3.39 -14.17
C GLU A 7 11.32 4.29 -13.64
N GLU A 8 11.50 5.48 -14.22
CA GLU A 8 12.49 6.46 -13.75
C GLU A 8 12.21 6.93 -12.33
N ILE A 9 10.95 7.23 -11.99
CA ILE A 9 10.56 7.60 -10.61
C ILE A 9 10.94 6.48 -9.64
N GLY A 10 10.55 5.24 -9.93
CA GLY A 10 10.82 4.09 -9.07
C GLY A 10 12.32 3.89 -8.87
N ARG A 11 13.11 3.97 -9.93
CA ARG A 11 14.57 3.86 -9.88
C ARG A 11 15.20 4.99 -9.06
N ILE A 12 14.83 6.25 -9.31
CA ILE A 12 15.37 7.40 -8.57
C ILE A 12 15.07 7.25 -7.07
N LEU A 13 13.83 6.90 -6.70
CA LEU A 13 13.47 6.72 -5.30
C LEU A 13 14.21 5.55 -4.65
N ALA A 14 14.40 4.44 -5.37
CA ALA A 14 15.15 3.30 -4.88
C ALA A 14 16.63 3.62 -4.67
N ASP A 15 17.28 4.16 -5.68
CA ASP A 15 18.71 4.43 -5.70
C ASP A 15 19.07 5.51 -4.67
N SER A 16 18.23 6.55 -4.53
CA SER A 16 18.53 7.68 -3.63
C SER A 16 18.62 7.29 -2.16
N VAL A 17 17.98 6.19 -1.75
CA VAL A 17 18.05 5.68 -0.37
C VAL A 17 18.67 4.27 -0.29
N GLY A 18 19.14 3.73 -1.41
CA GLY A 18 19.69 2.38 -1.51
C GLY A 18 18.70 1.28 -1.11
N LEU A 19 17.45 1.31 -1.61
CA LEU A 19 16.46 0.26 -1.33
C LEU A 19 16.97 -1.12 -1.78
N GLU A 20 16.82 -2.12 -0.92
CA GLU A 20 17.18 -3.52 -1.24
C GLU A 20 16.07 -4.28 -1.97
N THR A 21 14.85 -3.74 -1.96
CA THR A 21 13.69 -4.30 -2.65
C THR A 21 13.33 -3.45 -3.86
N GLN A 22 12.73 -4.09 -4.86
CA GLN A 22 12.13 -3.40 -6.00
C GLN A 22 10.95 -2.54 -5.56
N VAL A 23 10.79 -1.40 -6.23
CA VAL A 23 9.67 -0.48 -6.04
C VAL A 23 8.46 -1.01 -6.81
N VAL A 24 7.32 -1.08 -6.15
CA VAL A 24 6.07 -1.62 -6.72
C VAL A 24 5.13 -0.47 -7.07
N CYS A 25 4.60 -0.45 -8.29
CA CYS A 25 3.53 0.44 -8.71
C CYS A 25 2.17 -0.27 -8.63
N VAL A 26 1.12 0.51 -8.42
CA VAL A 26 -0.26 0.03 -8.30
C VAL A 26 -1.15 0.80 -9.27
N SER A 27 -1.96 0.08 -10.05
CA SER A 27 -2.89 0.65 -11.02
C SER A 27 -4.25 -0.07 -10.98
N GLY A 28 -5.26 0.57 -11.58
CA GLY A 28 -6.54 -0.07 -11.89
C GLY A 28 -6.54 -0.62 -13.31
N SER A 29 -7.28 -1.70 -13.54
CA SER A 29 -7.49 -2.29 -14.86
C SER A 29 -8.89 -2.88 -15.00
N GLU A 30 -9.46 -2.82 -16.19
CA GLU A 30 -10.71 -3.51 -16.53
C GLU A 30 -10.48 -4.95 -17.01
N GLU A 31 -9.24 -5.28 -17.36
CA GLU A 31 -8.81 -6.58 -17.87
C GLU A 31 -7.72 -7.17 -16.98
N ILE A 32 -7.58 -8.50 -17.00
CA ILE A 32 -6.47 -9.18 -16.33
C ILE A 32 -5.19 -8.84 -17.13
N PRO A 33 -4.11 -8.37 -16.49
CA PRO A 33 -2.88 -8.04 -17.20
C PRO A 33 -2.29 -9.27 -17.88
N GLU A 34 -1.60 -9.08 -19.01
CA GLU A 34 -0.91 -10.17 -19.70
C GLU A 34 0.10 -10.84 -18.75
N SER A 35 0.10 -12.18 -18.73
CA SER A 35 0.89 -12.98 -17.77
C SER A 35 0.58 -12.69 -16.28
N GLY A 36 -0.57 -12.06 -16.00
CA GLY A 36 -1.02 -11.71 -14.66
C GLY A 36 -1.26 -12.93 -13.79
N VAL A 37 -0.71 -12.90 -12.58
CA VAL A 37 -0.95 -13.94 -11.57
C VAL A 37 -1.83 -13.38 -10.45
N ARG A 38 -2.84 -14.14 -10.03
CA ARG A 38 -3.71 -13.70 -8.95
C ARG A 38 -2.96 -13.74 -7.63
N THR A 39 -3.07 -12.66 -6.86
CA THR A 39 -2.43 -12.57 -5.52
C THR A 39 -2.80 -13.72 -4.59
N SER A 40 -4.06 -14.17 -4.62
CA SER A 40 -4.54 -15.26 -3.75
C SER A 40 -4.01 -16.65 -4.12
N SER A 41 -3.50 -16.87 -5.34
CA SER A 41 -2.80 -18.12 -5.68
C SER A 41 -1.35 -18.15 -5.17
N ILE A 42 -0.80 -16.98 -4.81
CA ILE A 42 0.54 -16.84 -4.23
C ILE A 42 0.49 -16.94 -2.71
N SER A 43 -0.36 -16.12 -2.08
CA SER A 43 -0.43 -16.01 -0.62
C SER A 43 -1.85 -15.69 -0.18
N GLY A 44 -2.24 -16.22 0.98
CA GLY A 44 -3.50 -15.85 1.62
C GLY A 44 -3.55 -14.36 2.04
N CYS A 45 -2.42 -13.66 2.03
CA CYS A 45 -2.33 -12.22 2.28
C CYS A 45 -1.78 -11.51 1.04
N LEU A 46 -2.57 -10.62 0.46
CA LEU A 46 -2.18 -9.85 -0.73
C LEU A 46 -0.93 -8.98 -0.48
N ALA A 47 -0.83 -8.35 0.69
CA ALA A 47 0.34 -7.56 1.05
C ALA A 47 1.62 -8.40 1.15
N SER A 48 1.51 -9.65 1.62
CA SER A 48 2.63 -10.60 1.60
C SER A 48 3.03 -10.95 0.17
N ALA A 49 2.08 -11.18 -0.75
CA ALA A 49 2.39 -11.42 -2.15
C ALA A 49 3.11 -10.23 -2.81
N MET A 50 2.68 -8.99 -2.50
CA MET A 50 3.37 -7.78 -2.97
C MET A 50 4.80 -7.65 -2.41
N TYR A 51 5.02 -8.03 -1.15
CA TYR A 51 6.37 -8.05 -0.59
C TYR A 51 7.26 -9.08 -1.28
N LEU A 52 6.75 -10.29 -1.54
CA LEU A 52 7.49 -11.33 -2.28
C LEU A 52 7.87 -10.87 -3.70
N MET A 53 6.98 -10.13 -4.38
CA MET A 53 7.29 -9.45 -5.64
C MET A 53 8.42 -8.42 -5.45
N ALA A 54 8.30 -7.52 -4.47
CA ALA A 54 9.31 -6.50 -4.19
C ALA A 54 10.67 -7.10 -3.83
N ALA A 55 10.69 -8.25 -3.14
CA ALA A 55 11.89 -9.00 -2.79
C ALA A 55 12.49 -9.79 -3.97
N GLY A 56 11.86 -9.78 -5.15
CA GLY A 56 12.32 -10.52 -6.33
C GLY A 56 12.09 -12.03 -6.25
N GLU A 57 11.23 -12.50 -5.35
CA GLU A 57 10.85 -13.92 -5.24
C GLU A 57 9.76 -14.32 -6.24
N ILE A 58 9.03 -13.32 -6.78
CA ILE A 58 7.94 -13.51 -7.74
C ILE A 58 8.10 -12.51 -8.88
N PHE A 59 7.86 -12.98 -10.10
CA PHE A 59 8.02 -12.19 -11.32
C PHE A 59 6.69 -12.01 -12.04
N GLY A 60 6.57 -10.89 -12.76
CA GLY A 60 5.39 -10.54 -13.52
C GLY A 60 4.31 -9.83 -12.70
N PRO A 61 3.28 -9.27 -13.37
CA PRO A 61 2.23 -8.51 -12.72
C PRO A 61 1.38 -9.40 -11.82
N LEU A 62 1.11 -8.92 -10.61
CA LEU A 62 0.11 -9.49 -9.73
C LEU A 62 -1.21 -8.74 -9.91
N TYR A 63 -2.33 -9.43 -9.73
CA TYR A 63 -3.63 -8.78 -9.73
C TYR A 63 -4.57 -9.28 -8.63
N ALA A 64 -5.51 -8.43 -8.27
CA ALA A 64 -6.61 -8.73 -7.36
C ALA A 64 -7.93 -8.20 -7.92
N GLY A 65 -8.95 -9.05 -7.94
CA GLY A 65 -10.30 -8.71 -8.35
C GLY A 65 -11.30 -9.60 -7.62
N TYR A 66 -12.52 -9.09 -7.43
CA TYR A 66 -13.57 -9.83 -6.74
C TYR A 66 -14.42 -10.64 -7.73
N GLU A 67 -14.28 -11.96 -7.65
CA GLU A 67 -15.00 -12.93 -8.49
C GLU A 67 -15.74 -13.93 -7.62
N GLN A 68 -16.94 -14.34 -8.04
CA GLN A 68 -17.87 -15.12 -7.20
C GLN A 68 -17.28 -16.46 -6.73
N ASP A 69 -16.49 -17.13 -7.57
CA ASP A 69 -15.98 -18.48 -7.30
C ASP A 69 -14.49 -18.52 -6.90
N GLN A 70 -13.91 -17.35 -6.59
CA GLN A 70 -12.49 -17.27 -6.26
C GLN A 70 -12.26 -16.54 -4.94
N SER A 71 -11.40 -17.12 -4.10
CA SER A 71 -11.00 -16.46 -2.85
C SER A 71 -10.21 -15.20 -3.17
N PHE A 72 -10.66 -14.05 -2.64
CA PHE A 72 -9.94 -12.78 -2.77
C PHE A 72 -8.67 -12.76 -1.91
N CYS A 73 -8.79 -13.11 -0.63
CA CYS A 73 -7.70 -13.32 0.31
C CYS A 73 -8.26 -14.03 1.57
N ARG A 74 -7.40 -14.35 2.53
CA ARG A 74 -7.79 -14.99 3.80
C ARG A 74 -8.58 -14.06 4.73
N CYS A 75 -8.40 -12.75 4.65
CA CYS A 75 -9.03 -11.82 5.59
C CYS A 75 -10.39 -11.31 5.07
N ILE A 76 -11.37 -11.24 5.97
CA ILE A 76 -12.72 -10.74 5.62
C ILE A 76 -12.72 -9.29 5.17
N GLY A 77 -11.73 -8.51 5.60
CA GLY A 77 -11.62 -7.09 5.25
C GLY A 77 -11.04 -6.84 3.86
N GLY A 78 -10.34 -7.80 3.25
CA GLY A 78 -9.61 -7.60 2.00
C GLY A 78 -10.47 -7.03 0.88
N PRO A 79 -11.61 -7.66 0.52
CA PRO A 79 -12.51 -7.14 -0.50
C PRO A 79 -13.00 -5.72 -0.22
N ALA A 80 -13.21 -5.36 1.05
CA ALA A 80 -13.69 -4.05 1.45
C ALA A 80 -12.63 -2.95 1.35
N TRP A 81 -11.38 -3.27 1.73
CA TRP A 81 -10.25 -2.37 1.53
C TRP A 81 -9.91 -2.11 0.06
N PHE A 82 -10.39 -2.98 -0.85
CA PHE A 82 -10.28 -2.80 -2.29
C PHE A 82 -11.55 -2.20 -2.94
N GLY A 83 -12.56 -1.85 -2.14
CA GLY A 83 -13.80 -1.24 -2.62
C GLY A 83 -14.76 -2.18 -3.35
N TYR A 84 -14.48 -3.49 -3.37
CA TYR A 84 -15.35 -4.48 -4.02
C TYR A 84 -16.56 -4.87 -3.17
N ARG A 85 -16.50 -4.65 -1.85
CA ARG A 85 -17.60 -4.88 -0.91
C ARG A 85 -17.62 -3.81 0.17
N SER A 86 -18.74 -3.67 0.88
CA SER A 86 -18.76 -2.94 2.14
C SER A 86 -18.05 -3.72 3.25
N PHE A 87 -17.58 -3.02 4.29
CA PHE A 87 -17.00 -3.67 5.46
C PHE A 87 -18.04 -4.54 6.17
N ASP A 88 -17.73 -5.82 6.35
CA ASP A 88 -18.59 -6.75 7.07
C ASP A 88 -18.71 -6.33 8.55
N PRO A 89 -19.91 -6.22 9.15
CA PRO A 89 -20.07 -5.83 10.55
C PRO A 89 -19.35 -6.75 11.54
N SER A 90 -19.11 -8.02 11.20
CA SER A 90 -18.33 -8.96 12.00
C SER A 90 -16.86 -8.54 12.16
N LEU A 91 -16.32 -7.74 11.21
CA LEU A 91 -14.98 -7.18 11.31
C LEU A 91 -14.80 -6.33 12.56
N MET A 92 -15.81 -5.57 12.98
CA MET A 92 -15.72 -4.75 14.20
C MET A 92 -15.55 -5.62 15.44
N SER A 93 -16.15 -6.82 15.43
CA SER A 93 -15.98 -7.79 16.52
C SER A 93 -14.59 -8.40 16.46
N LEU A 94 -14.09 -8.83 15.30
CA LEU A 94 -12.72 -9.34 15.16
C LEU A 94 -11.65 -8.34 15.64
N LEU A 95 -11.88 -7.04 15.43
CA LEU A 95 -10.97 -5.97 15.84
C LEU A 95 -11.08 -5.65 17.34
N ALA A 96 -12.24 -5.82 17.95
CA ALA A 96 -12.49 -5.44 19.34
C ALA A 96 -11.93 -6.45 20.34
N SER A 97 -11.43 -5.97 21.48
CA SER A 97 -10.98 -6.83 22.59
C SER A 97 -12.14 -7.44 23.39
N GLU A 98 -13.31 -6.81 23.40
CA GLU A 98 -14.46 -7.16 24.24
C GLU A 98 -15.44 -8.14 23.58
N SER A 99 -15.17 -8.61 22.35
CA SER A 99 -16.09 -9.51 21.65
C SER A 99 -15.83 -10.98 21.94
N ASP A 100 -16.88 -11.79 21.87
CA ASP A 100 -16.75 -13.25 21.82
C ASP A 100 -15.95 -13.70 20.60
N ASP A 101 -15.32 -14.87 20.72
CA ASP A 101 -14.60 -15.50 19.61
C ASP A 101 -15.56 -15.82 18.46
N LEU A 102 -15.30 -15.25 17.29
CA LEU A 102 -16.04 -15.58 16.07
C LEU A 102 -15.51 -16.92 15.52
N LYS A 103 -16.38 -17.93 15.48
CA LYS A 103 -16.04 -19.27 14.97
C LYS A 103 -15.37 -19.18 13.59
N GLY A 104 -14.19 -19.78 13.48
CA GLY A 104 -13.42 -19.83 12.23
C GLY A 104 -12.49 -18.63 11.98
N PHE A 105 -12.46 -17.65 12.88
CA PHE A 105 -11.57 -16.49 12.76
C PHE A 105 -10.76 -16.26 14.03
N THR A 106 -9.50 -15.87 13.84
CA THR A 106 -8.63 -15.44 14.95
C THR A 106 -8.97 -14.00 15.32
N GLN A 107 -9.32 -13.77 16.59
CA GLN A 107 -9.54 -12.42 17.11
C GLN A 107 -8.25 -11.60 17.05
N LYS A 108 -8.33 -10.35 16.59
CA LYS A 108 -7.17 -9.47 16.41
C LYS A 108 -6.92 -8.52 17.58
N ARG A 109 -7.95 -8.12 18.33
CA ARG A 109 -7.85 -7.25 19.51
C ARG A 109 -7.05 -5.95 19.27
N LEU A 110 -7.29 -5.30 18.13
CA LEU A 110 -6.62 -4.05 17.71
C LEU A 110 -7.33 -2.80 18.22
N LYS A 111 -8.55 -2.93 18.74
CA LYS A 111 -9.38 -1.84 19.23
C LYS A 111 -9.97 -2.20 20.58
N LYS A 112 -10.06 -1.21 21.46
CA LYS A 112 -10.55 -1.42 22.83
C LYS A 112 -11.99 -1.98 22.87
N SER A 113 -12.88 -1.44 22.05
CA SER A 113 -14.28 -1.86 21.98
C SER A 113 -14.78 -1.92 20.54
N ARG A 114 -15.94 -2.56 20.34
CA ARG A 114 -16.62 -2.64 19.03
C ARG A 114 -17.04 -1.26 18.52
N GLU A 115 -17.45 -0.36 19.42
CA GLU A 115 -17.81 1.01 19.08
C GLU A 115 -16.60 1.78 18.51
N ILE A 116 -15.43 1.67 19.16
CA ILE A 116 -14.21 2.32 18.67
C ILE A 116 -13.80 1.71 17.32
N ALA A 117 -13.93 0.40 17.14
CA ALA A 117 -13.68 -0.25 15.85
C ALA A 117 -14.62 0.28 14.76
N GLN A 118 -15.91 0.40 15.05
CA GLN A 118 -16.91 0.94 14.13
C GLN A 118 -16.59 2.39 13.76
N ASN A 119 -16.32 3.25 14.74
CA ASN A 119 -15.97 4.65 14.50
C ASN A 119 -14.69 4.79 13.68
N THR A 120 -13.69 3.94 13.94
CA THR A 120 -12.44 3.91 13.14
C THR A 120 -12.72 3.52 11.70
N ILE A 121 -13.57 2.52 11.45
CA ILE A 121 -13.84 2.08 10.08
C ILE A 121 -14.70 3.11 9.35
N SER A 122 -15.68 3.69 10.03
CA SER A 122 -16.52 4.75 9.48
C SER A 122 -15.73 6.03 9.14
N SER A 123 -14.67 6.36 9.89
CA SER A 123 -13.88 7.58 9.64
C SER A 123 -13.09 7.54 8.33
N ILE A 124 -12.84 6.35 7.77
CA ILE A 124 -12.16 6.18 6.47
C ILE A 124 -13.05 6.65 5.31
N GLY A 125 -14.37 6.65 5.52
CA GLY A 125 -15.36 6.92 4.47
C GLY A 125 -15.53 5.75 3.51
N LYS A 126 -16.17 6.00 2.37
CA LYS A 126 -16.35 4.98 1.33
C LYS A 126 -15.01 4.60 0.71
N VAL A 127 -14.86 3.31 0.39
CA VAL A 127 -13.71 2.81 -0.37
C VAL A 127 -14.20 2.42 -1.76
N LEU A 128 -13.59 3.01 -2.80
CA LEU A 128 -13.93 2.75 -4.20
C LEU A 128 -12.82 1.93 -4.87
N PRO A 129 -13.16 0.97 -5.75
CA PRO A 129 -12.16 0.21 -6.48
C PRO A 129 -11.45 1.07 -7.52
N LEU A 130 -10.19 0.76 -7.84
CA LEU A 130 -9.45 1.44 -8.92
C LEU A 130 -9.91 1.01 -10.32
N GLY A 131 -10.60 -0.12 -10.40
CA GLY A 131 -11.12 -0.75 -11.61
C GLY A 131 -11.64 -2.15 -11.29
N ARG A 132 -12.02 -2.92 -12.30
CA ARG A 132 -12.40 -4.33 -12.11
C ARG A 132 -11.31 -5.15 -11.43
N TYR A 133 -10.05 -4.84 -11.71
CA TYR A 133 -8.87 -5.40 -11.08
C TYR A 133 -7.96 -4.29 -10.56
N VAL A 134 -7.32 -4.54 -9.43
CA VAL A 134 -6.14 -3.81 -8.98
C VAL A 134 -4.91 -4.60 -9.40
N VAL A 135 -3.99 -3.96 -10.09
CA VAL A 135 -2.76 -4.55 -10.62
C VAL A 135 -1.58 -3.99 -9.84
N MET A 136 -0.64 -4.87 -9.50
CA MET A 136 0.61 -4.53 -8.84
C MET A 136 1.76 -5.08 -9.68
N SER A 137 2.72 -4.22 -10.00
CA SER A 137 3.88 -4.55 -10.83
C SER A 137 5.10 -3.83 -10.31
N CYS A 138 6.30 -4.37 -10.51
CA CYS A 138 7.52 -3.61 -10.27
C CYS A 138 7.58 -2.42 -11.25
N CYS A 139 8.10 -1.28 -10.80
CA CYS A 139 8.29 -0.11 -11.66
C CYS A 139 9.29 -0.39 -12.79
N ASP A 140 10.30 -1.22 -12.52
CA ASP A 140 11.29 -1.67 -13.49
C ASP A 140 10.62 -2.42 -14.65
N GLY A 141 10.88 -2.00 -15.89
CA GLY A 141 10.29 -2.57 -17.10
C GLY A 141 8.83 -2.17 -17.39
N LEU A 142 8.24 -1.22 -16.64
CA LEU A 142 6.88 -0.74 -16.88
C LEU A 142 6.84 0.27 -18.04
N LYS A 143 6.42 -0.18 -19.24
CA LYS A 143 6.41 0.64 -20.47
C LYS A 143 5.35 1.75 -20.50
N ASP A 144 4.20 1.55 -19.83
CA ASP A 144 3.12 2.54 -19.74
C ASP A 144 2.73 2.74 -18.27
N GLY A 145 2.99 3.95 -17.77
CA GLY A 145 2.70 4.35 -16.40
C GLY A 145 1.43 5.20 -16.24
N SER A 146 0.68 5.46 -17.32
CA SER A 146 -0.42 6.44 -17.32
C SER A 146 -1.58 6.10 -16.36
N GLY A 147 -1.75 4.82 -16.00
CA GLY A 147 -2.75 4.34 -15.04
C GLY A 147 -2.26 4.14 -13.60
N VAL A 148 -0.98 4.40 -13.31
CA VAL A 148 -0.41 4.20 -11.97
C VAL A 148 -0.99 5.24 -11.01
N ARG A 149 -1.44 4.76 -9.85
CA ARG A 149 -2.11 5.57 -8.82
C ARG A 149 -1.21 5.82 -7.62
N CYS A 150 -0.46 4.81 -7.23
CA CYS A 150 0.55 4.94 -6.19
C CYS A 150 1.75 4.04 -6.43
N ILE A 151 2.80 4.34 -5.66
CA ILE A 151 4.04 3.59 -5.56
C ILE A 151 4.16 3.07 -4.12
N VAL A 152 4.71 1.88 -3.97
CA VAL A 152 4.94 1.22 -2.69
C VAL A 152 6.41 0.85 -2.58
N CYS A 153 7.05 1.29 -1.50
CA CYS A 153 8.43 0.93 -1.17
C CYS A 153 8.45 0.14 0.14
N PHE A 154 9.29 -0.89 0.18
CA PHE A 154 9.63 -1.62 1.39
C PHE A 154 11.08 -1.28 1.73
N GLY A 155 11.38 -1.02 2.99
CA GLY A 155 12.74 -0.65 3.38
C GLY A 155 12.96 -0.66 4.88
N SER A 156 14.19 -0.49 5.30
CA SER A 156 14.56 -0.29 6.69
C SER A 156 13.97 1.01 7.24
N GLY A 157 13.95 1.15 8.57
CA GLY A 157 13.56 2.41 9.21
C GLY A 157 14.37 3.62 8.73
N GLU A 158 15.65 3.43 8.39
CA GLU A 158 16.50 4.48 7.84
C GLU A 158 16.10 4.88 6.42
N GLN A 159 15.91 3.89 5.54
CA GLN A 159 15.50 4.10 4.15
C GLN A 159 14.15 4.83 4.08
N ILE A 160 13.17 4.37 4.86
CA ILE A 160 11.84 5.00 4.89
C ILE A 160 11.90 6.40 5.51
N ARG A 161 12.71 6.63 6.56
CA ARG A 161 12.93 7.97 7.11
C ARG A 161 13.51 8.93 6.06
N ASN A 162 14.44 8.46 5.24
CA ASN A 162 15.05 9.29 4.19
C ASN A 162 14.04 9.61 3.08
N LEU A 163 13.19 8.65 2.67
CA LEU A 163 12.07 8.95 1.75
C LEU A 163 11.08 9.97 2.34
N CYS A 164 10.77 9.85 3.64
CA CYS A 164 9.96 10.83 4.37
C CYS A 164 10.59 12.23 4.36
N ALA A 165 11.90 12.34 4.58
CA ALA A 165 12.60 13.62 4.52
C ALA A 165 12.61 14.21 3.09
N LEU A 166 12.73 13.37 2.06
CA LEU A 166 12.62 13.80 0.66
C LEU A 166 11.22 14.34 0.33
N ALA A 167 10.16 13.72 0.87
CA ALA A 167 8.80 14.21 0.72
C ALA A 167 8.59 15.61 1.33
N HIS A 168 9.30 15.93 2.41
CA HIS A 168 9.30 17.28 2.98
C HIS A 168 10.16 18.28 2.21
N PHE A 169 11.11 17.84 1.39
CA PHE A 169 12.12 18.72 0.79
C PHE A 169 11.51 19.88 -0.01
N ALA A 170 10.44 19.62 -0.77
CA ALA A 170 9.71 20.63 -1.52
C ALA A 170 8.36 21.02 -0.90
N CYS A 171 8.09 20.61 0.35
CA CYS A 171 6.85 20.92 1.04
C CYS A 171 7.10 21.88 2.22
N SER A 172 6.34 22.98 2.27
CA SER A 172 6.40 23.91 3.41
C SER A 172 5.60 23.41 4.63
N ASP A 173 4.77 22.38 4.47
CA ASP A 173 3.98 21.82 5.55
C ASP A 173 4.80 20.81 6.37
N VAL A 174 4.76 20.97 7.69
CA VAL A 174 5.54 20.17 8.64
C VAL A 174 4.79 18.90 9.08
N PHE A 175 3.46 18.87 8.98
CA PHE A 175 2.63 17.83 9.60
C PHE A 175 1.85 16.98 8.61
N ASP A 176 1.44 17.55 7.48
CA ASP A 176 0.51 16.90 6.54
C ASP A 176 1.15 15.98 5.47
N PRO A 177 2.42 16.16 5.03
CA PRO A 177 2.99 15.34 3.96
C PRO A 177 3.10 13.85 4.30
N ILE A 178 3.11 13.49 5.58
CA ILE A 178 3.34 12.14 6.07
C ILE A 178 2.26 11.75 7.07
N SER A 179 1.67 10.57 6.89
CA SER A 179 0.73 9.99 7.86
C SER A 179 1.13 8.57 8.24
N VAL A 180 0.95 8.23 9.51
CA VAL A 180 1.01 6.85 10.03
C VAL A 180 -0.41 6.44 10.48
N PRO A 181 -1.35 6.23 9.55
CA PRO A 181 -2.74 6.01 9.91
C PRO A 181 -2.96 4.61 10.50
N TRP A 182 -4.09 4.46 11.18
CA TRP A 182 -4.58 3.13 11.50
C TRP A 182 -5.01 2.38 10.22
N GLY A 183 -4.65 1.11 10.10
CA GLY A 183 -5.15 0.23 9.04
C GLY A 183 -4.31 -1.03 8.85
N PRO A 184 -4.85 -2.03 8.15
CA PRO A 184 -4.07 -3.18 7.70
C PRO A 184 -3.11 -2.78 6.56
N SER A 185 -2.20 -3.69 6.22
CA SER A 185 -1.24 -3.53 5.12
C SER A 185 -1.87 -3.08 3.80
N CYS A 186 -2.99 -3.68 3.40
CA CYS A 186 -3.71 -3.28 2.19
C CYS A 186 -4.11 -1.79 2.18
N ALA A 187 -4.44 -1.25 3.35
CA ALA A 187 -4.85 0.15 3.48
C ALA A 187 -3.66 1.09 3.25
N THR A 188 -2.56 0.87 3.96
CA THR A 188 -1.33 1.67 3.85
C THR A 188 -0.68 1.55 2.48
N MET A 189 -0.66 0.35 1.90
CA MET A 189 0.05 0.09 0.64
C MET A 189 -0.75 0.53 -0.58
N ILE A 190 -2.08 0.40 -0.53
CA ILE A 190 -2.93 0.60 -1.73
C ILE A 190 -4.05 1.58 -1.45
N THR A 191 -4.96 1.27 -0.51
CA THR A 191 -6.23 2.00 -0.38
C THR A 191 -6.03 3.51 -0.17
N TYR A 192 -5.18 3.89 0.78
CA TYR A 192 -4.91 5.29 1.09
C TYR A 192 -4.10 5.97 -0.02
N PRO A 193 -2.90 5.50 -0.40
CA PRO A 193 -2.06 6.21 -1.37
C PRO A 193 -2.62 6.22 -2.79
N ALA A 194 -3.47 5.27 -3.18
CA ALA A 194 -4.09 5.25 -4.51
C ALA A 194 -5.34 6.16 -4.60
N GLY A 195 -5.76 6.76 -3.48
CA GLY A 195 -6.94 7.62 -3.40
C GLY A 195 -8.27 6.84 -3.47
N MET A 196 -8.30 5.62 -2.93
CA MET A 196 -9.50 4.78 -2.92
C MET A 196 -10.44 5.11 -1.76
N ALA A 197 -9.89 5.54 -0.62
CA ALA A 197 -10.65 5.93 0.56
C ALA A 197 -11.07 7.41 0.50
N GLU A 198 -12.37 7.66 0.63
CA GLU A 198 -13.01 8.98 0.52
C GLU A 198 -12.39 10.05 1.43
N ASN A 199 -12.04 9.69 2.67
CA ASN A 199 -11.50 10.63 3.65
C ASN A 199 -9.97 10.56 3.78
N ALA A 200 -9.28 9.78 2.95
CA ALA A 200 -7.82 9.76 2.96
C ALA A 200 -7.25 11.00 2.25
N PRO A 201 -6.24 11.67 2.83
CA PRO A 201 -5.60 12.81 2.19
C PRO A 201 -4.89 12.38 0.90
N GLN A 202 -4.95 13.22 -0.14
CA GLN A 202 -4.49 12.87 -1.49
C GLN A 202 -3.01 13.20 -1.74
N ASP A 203 -2.45 14.17 -1.01
CA ASP A 203 -1.08 14.67 -1.17
C ASP A 203 -0.19 14.27 0.04
N THR A 204 -0.46 13.08 0.57
CA THR A 204 0.19 12.54 1.77
C THR A 204 0.74 11.14 1.47
N LEU A 205 1.97 10.86 1.88
CA LEU A 205 2.49 9.50 1.91
C LEU A 205 2.11 8.80 3.22
N PHE A 206 1.93 7.49 3.15
CA PHE A 206 1.43 6.69 4.25
C PHE A 206 2.48 5.66 4.68
N VAL A 207 2.96 5.76 5.92
CA VAL A 207 3.90 4.80 6.50
C VAL A 207 3.15 3.79 7.37
N GLY A 208 3.58 2.54 7.33
CA GLY A 208 3.02 1.49 8.17
C GLY A 208 3.46 0.09 7.72
N PRO A 209 2.56 -0.91 7.82
CA PRO A 209 1.23 -0.85 8.45
C PRO A 209 1.31 -0.75 9.97
N SER A 210 0.28 -0.15 10.57
CA SER A 210 0.09 -0.12 12.03
C SER A 210 -0.60 -1.38 12.58
N ASP A 211 -1.20 -2.22 11.72
CA ASP A 211 -1.73 -3.54 12.09
C ASP A 211 -0.59 -4.55 12.32
N PRO A 212 -0.40 -5.06 13.56
CA PRO A 212 0.68 -5.98 13.90
C PRO A 212 0.56 -7.36 13.24
N SER A 213 -0.58 -7.68 12.59
CA SER A 213 -0.69 -8.92 11.81
C SER A 213 0.28 -8.97 10.61
N ALA A 214 0.86 -7.83 10.23
CA ALA A 214 1.95 -7.77 9.26
C ALA A 214 3.22 -8.50 9.74
N SER A 215 3.47 -8.57 11.06
CA SER A 215 4.67 -9.22 11.62
C SER A 215 4.79 -10.72 11.32
N VAL A 216 3.73 -11.35 10.80
CA VAL A 216 3.74 -12.75 10.37
C VAL A 216 4.53 -12.95 9.08
N TRP A 217 4.63 -11.92 8.23
CA TRP A 217 5.23 -12.03 6.90
C TRP A 217 6.23 -10.91 6.59
N LEU A 218 6.08 -9.72 7.21
CA LEU A 218 6.97 -8.59 7.00
C LEU A 218 8.27 -8.81 7.80
N PRO A 219 9.46 -8.67 7.18
CA PRO A 219 10.72 -8.82 7.89
C PRO A 219 10.85 -7.86 9.07
N LYS A 220 11.59 -8.28 10.10
CA LYS A 220 11.91 -7.42 11.24
C LYS A 220 12.70 -6.19 10.77
N GLY A 221 12.32 -5.02 11.27
CA GLY A 221 12.97 -3.76 10.92
C GLY A 221 12.55 -3.18 9.57
N CYS A 222 11.73 -3.90 8.79
CA CYS A 222 11.15 -3.39 7.56
C CYS A 222 9.89 -2.57 7.84
N LEU A 223 9.80 -1.42 7.20
CA LEU A 223 8.62 -0.55 7.11
C LEU A 223 8.17 -0.49 5.66
N VAL A 224 6.88 -0.16 5.49
CA VAL A 224 6.27 0.04 4.19
C VAL A 224 5.81 1.48 4.07
N VAL A 225 6.05 2.07 2.90
CA VAL A 225 5.50 3.38 2.55
C VAL A 225 4.68 3.27 1.26
N GLY A 226 3.46 3.77 1.30
CA GLY A 226 2.64 4.01 0.12
C GLY A 226 2.65 5.49 -0.25
N ILE A 227 2.99 5.81 -1.49
CA ILE A 227 3.20 7.17 -1.97
C ILE A 227 2.26 7.43 -3.16
N PRO A 228 1.37 8.43 -3.11
CA PRO A 228 0.60 8.85 -4.28
C PRO A 228 1.53 9.16 -5.45
N VAL A 229 1.19 8.74 -6.68
CA VAL A 229 2.11 8.85 -7.83
C VAL A 229 2.57 10.28 -8.11
N LYS A 230 1.70 11.27 -7.88
CA LYS A 230 2.02 12.69 -8.03
C LYS A 230 3.10 13.14 -7.05
N MET A 231 3.00 12.67 -5.81
CA MET A 231 3.97 12.96 -4.77
C MET A 231 5.29 12.25 -5.06
N ALA A 232 5.25 10.99 -5.51
CA ALA A 232 6.44 10.25 -5.90
C ALA A 232 7.21 10.92 -7.05
N ARG A 233 6.48 11.47 -8.04
CA ARG A 233 7.06 12.29 -9.12
C ARG A 233 7.79 13.51 -8.57
N MET A 234 7.11 14.30 -7.73
CA MET A 234 7.72 15.48 -7.10
C MET A 234 8.98 15.11 -6.32
N MET A 235 8.94 14.02 -5.54
CA MET A 235 10.08 13.53 -4.78
C MET A 235 11.26 13.18 -5.70
N ALA A 236 11.00 12.46 -6.79
CA ALA A 236 12.04 12.08 -7.76
C ALA A 236 12.66 13.30 -8.47
N GLU A 237 11.85 14.29 -8.85
CA GLU A 237 12.33 15.55 -9.43
C GLU A 237 13.21 16.36 -8.45
N CYS A 238 12.98 16.21 -7.15
CA CYS A 238 13.74 16.88 -6.11
C CYS A 238 15.00 16.13 -5.66
N ALA A 239 15.12 14.84 -5.97
CA ALA A 239 16.12 13.96 -5.38
C ALA A 239 17.56 14.49 -5.56
N GLU A 240 17.92 14.87 -6.80
CA GLU A 240 19.26 15.39 -7.14
C GLU A 240 19.61 16.73 -6.46
N GLN A 241 18.62 17.50 -6.05
CA GLN A 241 18.82 18.80 -5.38
C GLN A 241 18.72 18.69 -3.86
N SER A 242 18.38 17.50 -3.35
CA SER A 242 18.12 17.25 -1.94
C SER A 242 19.38 16.80 -1.18
N PHE A 243 19.23 16.63 0.14
CA PHE A 243 20.26 16.06 1.01
C PHE A 243 20.72 14.66 0.56
N LEU A 244 19.94 13.96 -0.27
CA LEU A 244 20.30 12.64 -0.80
C LEU A 244 21.49 12.69 -1.76
N ALA A 245 21.72 13.82 -2.44
CA ALA A 245 22.86 14.01 -3.32
C ALA A 245 24.22 13.92 -2.57
N ASP A 246 24.23 14.20 -1.27
CA ASP A 246 25.44 14.23 -0.44
C ASP A 246 25.65 12.95 0.40
N ILE A 247 24.68 12.04 0.43
CA ILE A 247 24.72 10.80 1.25
C ILE A 247 24.68 9.50 0.42
N ALA A 248 24.51 9.61 -0.90
CA ALA A 248 24.53 8.47 -1.84
C ALA A 248 25.96 8.07 -2.24
#